data_AF-A0A4D4KLY9-F1
#
_entry.id   AF-A0A4D4KLY9-F1
#
_cell.length_a   1.000
_cell.length_b   1.000
_cell.length_c   1.000
_cell.angle_alpha   90.00
_cell.angle_beta   90.00
_cell.angle_gamma   90.00
#
_symmetry.space_group_name_H-M   'P 1'
#
loop_
_entity.id
_entity.type
_entity.pdbx_description
1 polymer ?
#
loop_
_entity_poly.entity_id
_entity_poly.type
_entity_poly.pdbx_seq_one_letter_code
_entity_poly.pdbx_strand_id
1 'polypeptide(L)'
;MAQAIDAQTFSDIVSGRRGSVIHAVESAKVSCVNTDRSSLVAADRAAATRKLAGIRTVDDVGHLAGTPYAVLSLPSADVVETTVPVLLSRPGTLAIVDTTTSEPATSASLSSLAADQGAAFVDAPVSGGRDGAAEGRLTAFVGATEQAFDTARPVLEALTGGQYQHLGGPGSGNVVKLLNNVLAAANLVSVVDLEHPGRGGGGIVGPSARTSDTWLR
;
A
#
# COMPACT_ATOMS: atom_id res chain seq x y z
N MET A 1 20.68 9.35 6.64
CA MET A 1 19.73 8.39 7.26
C MET A 1 18.36 9.05 7.29
N ALA A 2 17.38 8.50 6.55
CA ALA A 2 15.99 8.91 6.70
C ALA A 2 15.54 8.55 8.13
N GLN A 3 14.94 9.49 8.86
CA GLN A 3 14.32 9.15 10.14
C GLN A 3 13.12 8.23 9.85
N ALA A 4 13.07 7.09 10.52
CA ALA A 4 11.97 6.15 10.42
C ALA A 4 10.66 6.84 10.77
N ILE A 5 9.64 6.67 9.93
CA ILE A 5 8.27 6.96 10.32
C ILE A 5 7.99 6.03 11.49
N ASP A 6 7.69 6.57 12.67
CA ASP A 6 7.42 5.73 13.83
C ASP A 6 6.20 4.84 13.56
N ALA A 7 6.22 3.62 14.12
CA ALA A 7 5.20 2.61 13.85
C ALA A 7 3.77 3.07 14.20
N GLN A 8 3.62 4.01 15.15
CA GLN A 8 2.33 4.58 15.50
C GLN A 8 1.82 5.54 14.41
N THR A 9 2.69 6.41 13.91
CA THR A 9 2.39 7.26 12.74
C THR A 9 2.04 6.40 11.54
N PHE A 10 2.76 5.29 11.32
CA PHE A 10 2.48 4.39 10.20
C PHE A 10 1.17 3.60 10.34
N SER A 11 0.85 3.13 11.55
CA SER A 11 -0.45 2.51 11.84
C SER A 11 -1.62 3.44 11.60
N ASP A 12 -1.49 4.70 12.00
CA ASP A 12 -2.55 5.69 11.81
C ASP A 12 -2.83 5.97 10.31
N ILE A 13 -1.81 5.81 9.44
CA ILE A 13 -1.91 5.92 7.98
C ILE A 13 -2.67 4.72 7.40
N VAL A 14 -2.18 3.50 7.67
CA VAL A 14 -2.77 2.26 7.11
C VAL A 14 -4.17 1.98 7.66
N SER A 15 -4.46 2.50 8.85
CA SER A 15 -5.78 2.37 9.48
C SER A 15 -6.80 3.41 9.02
N GLY A 16 -6.46 4.34 8.14
CA GLY A 16 -7.40 5.36 7.65
C GLY A 16 -7.96 6.27 8.76
N ARG A 17 -7.37 6.26 9.98
CA ARG A 17 -7.75 7.18 11.07
C ARG A 17 -7.31 8.62 10.79
N ARG A 18 -6.48 8.84 9.75
CA ARG A 18 -5.91 10.14 9.35
C ARG A 18 -6.29 10.61 7.92
N GLY A 19 -7.28 10.00 7.27
CA GLY A 19 -7.60 10.31 5.86
C GLY A 19 -6.55 9.76 4.88
N SER A 20 -6.65 10.14 3.61
CA SER A 20 -5.69 9.75 2.57
C SER A 20 -4.43 10.60 2.68
N VAL A 21 -3.27 10.00 2.93
CA VAL A 21 -2.07 10.77 3.31
C VAL A 21 -0.91 10.56 2.34
N ILE A 22 -0.27 11.66 1.95
CA ILE A 22 1.01 11.70 1.23
C ILE A 22 2.08 12.05 2.25
N HIS A 23 3.19 11.30 2.29
CA HIS A 23 4.35 11.64 3.09
C HIS A 23 5.53 11.98 2.20
N ALA A 24 6.19 13.10 2.45
CA ALA A 24 7.47 13.44 1.86
C ALA A 24 8.58 13.36 2.91
N VAL A 25 9.72 12.78 2.55
CA VAL A 25 10.87 12.62 3.44
C VAL A 25 12.07 13.35 2.86
N GLU A 26 12.57 14.36 3.59
CA GLU A 26 13.78 15.11 3.25
C GLU A 26 14.64 15.29 4.50
N SER A 27 15.90 14.82 4.48
CA SER A 27 16.89 15.13 5.53
C SER A 27 16.35 15.01 6.97
N ALA A 28 15.71 13.88 7.27
CA ALA A 28 15.07 13.54 8.55
C ALA A 28 13.80 14.36 8.92
N LYS A 29 13.29 15.22 8.04
CA LYS A 29 12.00 15.88 8.19
C LYS A 29 10.95 15.13 7.37
N VAL A 30 9.88 14.71 8.03
CA VAL A 30 8.70 14.12 7.38
C VAL A 30 7.65 15.22 7.26
N SER A 31 7.15 15.45 6.05
CA SER A 31 5.99 16.30 5.81
C SER A 31 4.81 15.47 5.33
N CYS A 32 3.59 15.82 5.70
CA CYS A 32 2.39 15.12 5.23
C CYS A 32 1.26 16.03 4.75
N VAL A 33 0.47 15.52 3.81
CA VAL A 33 -0.73 16.16 3.25
C VAL A 33 -1.88 15.17 3.33
N ASN A 34 -3.04 15.60 3.84
CA ASN A 34 -4.29 14.83 3.73
C ASN A 34 -5.06 15.29 2.48
N THR A 35 -5.41 14.37 1.58
CA THR A 35 -6.08 14.68 0.31
C THR A 35 -7.61 14.63 0.37
N ASP A 36 -8.22 14.18 1.48
CA ASP A 36 -9.68 14.22 1.64
C ASP A 36 -10.16 15.59 2.16
N ARG A 37 -10.74 16.40 1.27
CA ARG A 37 -11.42 17.68 1.62
C ARG A 37 -12.90 17.51 1.99
N SER A 38 -13.48 16.32 1.91
CA SER A 38 -14.94 16.11 1.98
C SER A 38 -15.50 15.82 3.38
N SER A 39 -14.66 15.64 4.40
CA SER A 39 -15.11 15.40 5.78
C SER A 39 -14.66 16.51 6.74
N LEU A 40 -15.36 17.65 6.70
CA LEU A 40 -15.27 18.72 7.72
C LEU A 40 -15.57 18.23 9.16
N VAL A 41 -16.08 16.99 9.33
CA VAL A 41 -16.28 16.33 10.63
C VAL A 41 -15.03 15.58 11.12
N ALA A 42 -14.08 15.21 10.24
CA ALA A 42 -12.81 14.60 10.62
C ALA A 42 -11.71 15.64 10.94
N ALA A 43 -11.87 16.87 10.41
CA ALA A 43 -10.99 18.00 10.65
C ALA A 43 -10.84 18.36 12.15
N ASP A 44 -11.87 18.06 12.95
CA ASP A 44 -11.89 18.35 14.40
C ASP A 44 -11.30 17.23 15.26
N ARG A 45 -11.10 16.02 14.71
CA ARG A 45 -10.39 14.92 15.39
C ARG A 45 -8.92 14.82 15.01
N ALA A 46 -8.57 15.17 13.76
CA ALA A 46 -7.18 15.41 13.36
C ALA A 46 -6.53 16.56 14.16
N ALA A 47 -7.37 17.45 14.71
CA ALA A 47 -6.97 18.50 15.64
C ALA A 47 -6.39 18.01 16.97
N ALA A 48 -6.92 16.92 17.51
CA ALA A 48 -6.54 16.43 18.84
C ALA A 48 -5.20 15.66 18.81
N THR A 49 -4.78 15.16 17.65
CA THR A 49 -3.49 14.49 17.43
C THR A 49 -2.40 15.44 16.92
N ARG A 50 -2.59 16.77 17.02
CA ARG A 50 -1.70 17.83 16.51
C ARG A 50 -0.33 17.95 17.24
N LYS A 51 0.04 17.04 18.14
CA LYS A 51 1.23 17.21 19.01
C LYS A 51 2.09 15.96 19.24
N LEU A 52 2.08 14.99 18.32
CA LEU A 52 2.96 13.83 18.38
C LEU A 52 3.89 13.80 17.15
N ALA A 53 5.20 13.87 17.42
CA ALA A 53 6.33 13.53 16.54
C ALA A 53 6.90 14.54 15.51
N GLY A 54 6.71 15.85 15.63
CA GLY A 54 7.51 16.82 14.82
C GLY A 54 7.32 16.76 13.30
N ILE A 55 6.25 16.09 12.83
CA ILE A 55 5.87 15.97 11.42
C ILE A 55 5.21 17.27 10.99
N ARG A 56 5.68 17.85 9.88
CA ARG A 56 5.11 19.07 9.30
C ARG A 56 3.89 18.71 8.45
N THR A 57 2.75 19.32 8.71
CA THR A 57 1.59 19.24 7.79
C THR A 57 1.66 20.37 6.77
N VAL A 58 1.26 20.10 5.53
CA VAL A 58 1.07 21.13 4.49
C VAL A 58 -0.31 20.99 3.87
N ASP A 59 -0.86 22.11 3.39
CA ASP A 59 -2.26 22.19 2.94
C ASP A 59 -2.46 21.82 1.48
N ASP A 60 -1.37 21.64 0.73
CA ASP A 60 -1.38 21.39 -0.71
C ASP A 60 -0.18 20.53 -1.12
N VAL A 61 -0.44 19.56 -2.01
CA VAL A 61 0.55 18.57 -2.50
C VAL A 61 1.71 19.22 -3.28
N GLY A 62 1.50 20.40 -3.89
CA GLY A 62 2.55 21.16 -4.57
C GLY A 62 3.67 21.63 -3.64
N HIS A 63 3.41 21.73 -2.33
CA HIS A 63 4.48 21.99 -1.35
C HIS A 63 5.43 20.80 -1.15
N LEU A 64 5.04 19.60 -1.59
CA LEU A 64 5.85 18.39 -1.56
C LEU A 64 6.56 18.11 -2.89
N ALA A 65 6.35 18.94 -3.91
CA ALA A 65 6.99 18.76 -5.21
C ALA A 65 8.53 18.87 -5.11
N GLY A 66 9.25 17.93 -5.71
CA GLY A 66 10.71 17.87 -5.70
C GLY A 66 11.32 17.31 -4.41
N THR A 67 10.51 16.82 -3.47
CA THR A 67 11.05 16.13 -2.29
C THR A 67 11.70 14.80 -2.68
N PRO A 68 12.84 14.40 -2.08
CA PRO A 68 13.59 13.22 -2.51
C PRO A 68 12.82 11.91 -2.47
N TYR A 69 12.01 11.71 -1.43
CA TYR A 69 11.22 10.50 -1.28
C TYR A 69 9.77 10.83 -0.95
N ALA A 70 8.83 10.17 -1.62
CA ALA A 70 7.41 10.26 -1.31
C ALA A 70 6.81 8.87 -1.06
N VAL A 71 5.93 8.76 -0.07
CA VAL A 71 5.12 7.55 0.20
C VAL A 71 3.66 7.92 0.05
N LEU A 72 2.94 7.15 -0.77
CA LEU A 72 1.53 7.35 -1.05
C LEU A 72 0.70 6.25 -0.38
N SER A 73 -0.37 6.65 0.30
CA SER A 73 -1.44 5.75 0.76
C SER A 73 -2.77 6.46 0.51
N LEU A 74 -3.26 6.29 -0.72
CA LEU A 74 -4.36 7.06 -1.30
C LEU A 74 -5.60 6.18 -1.47
N PRO A 75 -6.80 6.76 -1.66
CA PRO A 75 -8.04 6.00 -1.60
C PRO A 75 -8.36 5.27 -2.92
N SER A 76 -7.75 5.67 -4.03
CA SER A 76 -7.96 5.09 -5.35
C SER A 76 -6.81 5.39 -6.30
N ALA A 77 -6.72 4.60 -7.37
CA ALA A 77 -5.75 4.79 -8.46
C ALA A 77 -5.86 6.17 -9.10
N ASP A 78 -7.06 6.69 -9.33
CA ASP A 78 -7.29 8.02 -9.93
C ASP A 78 -6.60 9.15 -9.13
N VAL A 79 -6.60 9.03 -7.80
CA VAL A 79 -5.94 10.02 -6.92
C VAL A 79 -4.42 9.85 -7.01
N VAL A 80 -3.91 8.64 -7.19
CA VAL A 80 -2.47 8.41 -7.43
C VAL A 80 -2.05 9.03 -8.76
N GLU A 81 -2.81 8.78 -9.83
CA GLU A 81 -2.53 9.28 -11.18
C GLU A 81 -2.46 10.80 -11.27
N THR A 82 -3.32 11.48 -10.51
CA THR A 82 -3.32 12.95 -10.43
C THR A 82 -2.27 13.50 -9.48
N THR A 83 -1.85 12.72 -8.47
CA THR A 83 -0.85 13.14 -7.46
C THR A 83 0.58 13.05 -7.97
N VAL A 84 0.94 11.96 -8.64
CA VAL A 84 2.33 11.70 -9.06
C VAL A 84 2.89 12.82 -9.95
N PRO A 85 2.19 13.32 -10.99
CA PRO A 85 2.69 14.43 -11.80
C PRO A 85 2.97 15.70 -10.98
N VAL A 86 2.19 15.97 -9.93
CA VAL A 86 2.40 17.15 -9.08
C VAL A 86 3.67 16.99 -8.23
N LEU A 87 3.92 15.81 -7.68
CA LEU A 87 5.15 15.52 -6.93
C LEU A 87 6.40 15.66 -7.81
N LEU A 88 6.29 15.27 -9.07
CA LEU A 88 7.36 15.36 -10.07
C LEU A 88 7.47 16.74 -10.73
N SER A 89 6.55 17.67 -10.48
CA SER A 89 6.52 19.00 -11.12
C SER A 89 7.74 19.88 -10.82
N ARG A 90 8.57 19.48 -9.85
CA ARG A 90 9.86 20.10 -9.54
C ARG A 90 10.96 19.03 -9.51
N PRO A 91 12.19 19.35 -9.95
CA PRO A 91 13.31 18.42 -9.84
C PRO A 91 13.65 18.14 -8.38
N GLY A 92 14.18 16.95 -8.11
CA GLY A 92 14.68 16.55 -6.79
C GLY A 92 14.09 15.26 -6.24
N THR A 93 12.98 14.77 -6.80
CA THR A 93 12.39 13.49 -6.43
C THR A 93 13.22 12.33 -6.93
N LEU A 94 13.62 11.45 -6.01
CA LEU A 94 14.39 10.23 -6.27
C LEU A 94 13.48 9.01 -6.37
N ALA A 95 12.53 8.84 -5.44
CA ALA A 95 11.59 7.73 -5.49
C ALA A 95 10.21 8.06 -4.89
N ILE A 96 9.17 7.53 -5.54
CA ILE A 96 7.79 7.53 -5.06
C ILE A 96 7.39 6.07 -4.79
N VAL A 97 7.00 5.77 -3.55
CA VAL A 97 6.54 4.45 -3.11
C VAL A 97 5.03 4.50 -2.89
N ASP A 98 4.27 3.85 -3.76
CA ASP A 98 2.81 3.80 -3.67
C ASP A 98 2.35 2.52 -2.96
N THR A 99 1.75 2.68 -1.77
CA THR A 99 1.16 1.58 -1.00
C THR A 99 -0.32 1.39 -1.29
N THR A 100 -0.89 2.22 -2.18
CA THR A 100 -2.28 2.12 -2.63
C THR A 100 -2.46 0.81 -3.39
N THR A 101 -3.57 0.13 -3.11
CA THR A 101 -3.98 -0.98 -3.97
C THR A 101 -4.59 -0.39 -5.24
N SER A 102 -3.86 -0.50 -6.35
CA SER A 102 -4.17 0.12 -7.64
C SER A 102 -4.20 -0.91 -8.76
N GLU A 103 -4.65 -0.50 -9.94
CA GLU A 103 -4.57 -1.34 -11.14
C GLU A 103 -3.11 -1.51 -11.58
N PRO A 104 -2.65 -2.73 -11.93
CA PRO A 104 -1.26 -2.95 -12.36
C PRO A 104 -0.84 -2.08 -13.56
N ALA A 105 -1.78 -1.80 -14.47
CA ALA A 105 -1.54 -0.95 -15.63
C ALA A 105 -1.23 0.50 -15.25
N THR A 106 -1.94 1.06 -14.26
CA THR A 106 -1.67 2.38 -13.70
C THR A 106 -0.26 2.44 -13.13
N SER A 107 0.15 1.44 -12.33
CA SER A 107 1.50 1.39 -11.76
C SER A 107 2.59 1.35 -12.83
N ALA A 108 2.37 0.59 -13.91
CA ALA A 108 3.30 0.53 -15.03
C ALA A 108 3.40 1.87 -15.77
N SER A 109 2.27 2.53 -16.04
CA SER A 109 2.23 3.85 -16.69
C SER A 109 2.94 4.92 -15.85
N LEU A 110 2.68 4.96 -14.55
CA LEU A 110 3.33 5.90 -13.62
C LEU A 110 4.82 5.62 -13.46
N SER A 111 5.24 4.35 -13.56
CA SER A 111 6.66 3.99 -13.61
C SER A 111 7.37 4.54 -14.84
N SER A 112 6.74 4.48 -16.02
CA SER A 112 7.30 5.11 -17.22
C SER A 112 7.37 6.63 -17.07
N LEU A 113 6.28 7.27 -16.61
CA LEU A 113 6.23 8.71 -16.39
C LEU A 113 7.31 9.20 -15.42
N ALA A 114 7.51 8.51 -14.31
CA ALA A 114 8.53 8.87 -13.33
C ALA A 114 9.95 8.71 -13.92
N ALA A 115 10.19 7.61 -14.65
CA ALA A 115 11.48 7.36 -15.29
C ALA A 115 11.84 8.45 -16.31
N ASP A 116 10.87 8.93 -17.10
CA ASP A 116 11.05 10.03 -18.05
C ASP A 116 11.49 11.34 -17.36
N GLN A 117 11.18 11.49 -16.07
CA GLN A 117 11.57 12.63 -15.24
C GLN A 117 12.78 12.33 -14.32
N GLY A 118 13.43 11.18 -14.49
CA GLY A 118 14.60 10.78 -13.71
C GLY A 118 14.29 10.35 -12.28
N ALA A 119 13.03 9.99 -11.99
CA ALA A 119 12.59 9.49 -10.69
C ALA A 119 12.17 8.02 -10.75
N ALA A 120 12.27 7.32 -9.62
CA ALA A 120 11.72 5.98 -9.46
C ALA A 120 10.25 6.04 -9.02
N PHE A 121 9.43 5.13 -9.54
CA PHE A 121 8.10 4.84 -9.00
C PHE A 121 8.02 3.35 -8.70
N VAL A 122 7.46 3.02 -7.55
CA VAL A 122 7.40 1.67 -7.00
C VAL A 122 6.00 1.41 -6.47
N ASP A 123 5.30 0.40 -7.00
CA ASP A 123 4.09 -0.11 -6.36
C ASP A 123 4.48 -1.08 -5.25
N ALA A 124 4.07 -0.77 -4.03
CA ALA A 124 4.37 -1.51 -2.82
C ALA A 124 3.13 -1.69 -1.93
N PRO A 125 2.01 -2.24 -2.45
CA PRO A 125 0.85 -2.51 -1.63
C PRO A 125 1.20 -3.41 -0.45
N VAL A 126 0.60 -3.12 0.70
CA VAL A 126 0.97 -3.73 1.99
C VAL A 126 -0.10 -4.71 2.49
N SER A 127 0.33 -5.71 3.26
CA SER A 127 -0.52 -6.63 4.01
C SER A 127 -0.14 -6.64 5.49
N GLY A 128 -1.09 -6.98 6.38
CA GLY A 128 -0.89 -6.99 7.84
C GLY A 128 -1.87 -6.13 8.64
N GLY A 129 -2.68 -5.31 7.96
CA GLY A 129 -3.75 -4.53 8.59
C GLY A 129 -3.24 -3.51 9.61
N ARG A 130 -4.15 -3.00 10.43
CA ARG A 130 -3.87 -1.92 11.39
C ARG A 130 -2.87 -2.34 12.47
N ASP A 131 -3.06 -3.54 13.00
CA ASP A 131 -2.25 -4.09 14.08
C ASP A 131 -0.84 -4.42 13.58
N GLY A 132 -0.74 -4.99 12.36
CA GLY A 132 0.55 -5.17 11.71
C GLY A 132 1.28 -3.86 11.44
N ALA A 133 0.58 -2.77 11.11
CA ALA A 133 1.18 -1.46 10.95
C ALA A 133 1.67 -0.86 12.29
N ALA A 134 0.91 -1.01 13.37
CA ALA A 134 1.31 -0.55 14.72
C ALA A 134 2.53 -1.28 15.26
N GLU A 135 2.66 -2.55 14.89
CA GLU A 135 3.75 -3.41 15.34
C GLU A 135 4.94 -3.43 14.35
N GLY A 136 4.88 -2.66 13.25
CA GLY A 136 5.94 -2.63 12.24
C GLY A 136 6.11 -3.96 11.49
N ARG A 137 5.04 -4.76 11.40
CA ARG A 137 4.98 -6.08 10.77
C ARG A 137 4.24 -6.09 9.44
N LEU A 138 4.14 -4.95 8.75
CA LEU A 138 3.55 -4.95 7.41
C LEU A 138 4.45 -5.66 6.42
N THR A 139 3.86 -6.46 5.55
CA THR A 139 4.54 -7.06 4.42
C THR A 139 4.23 -6.25 3.16
N ALA A 140 5.25 -5.69 2.50
CA ALA A 140 5.08 -5.04 1.20
C ALA A 140 5.35 -6.01 0.04
N PHE A 141 4.45 -6.00 -0.94
CA PHE A 141 4.61 -6.68 -2.21
C PHE A 141 5.09 -5.67 -3.24
N VAL A 142 6.34 -5.77 -3.69
CA VAL A 142 7.01 -4.70 -4.44
C VAL A 142 7.09 -5.03 -5.93
N GLY A 143 6.47 -4.18 -6.76
CA GLY A 143 6.64 -4.13 -8.21
C GLY A 143 7.48 -2.91 -8.60
N ALA A 144 8.60 -3.15 -9.27
CA ALA A 144 9.54 -2.11 -9.69
C ALA A 144 10.57 -2.65 -10.68
N THR A 145 11.23 -1.77 -11.44
CA THR A 145 12.51 -2.14 -12.07
C THR A 145 13.57 -2.35 -10.98
N GLU A 146 14.65 -3.09 -11.27
CA GLU A 146 15.75 -3.28 -10.30
C GLU A 146 16.31 -1.93 -9.80
N GLN A 147 16.53 -1.00 -10.72
CA GLN A 147 17.03 0.34 -10.40
C GLN A 147 16.04 1.14 -9.52
N ALA A 148 14.75 1.09 -9.82
CA ALA A 148 13.73 1.76 -9.01
C ALA A 148 13.62 1.14 -7.61
N PHE A 149 13.70 -0.19 -7.53
CA PHE A 149 13.72 -0.92 -6.27
C PHE A 149 14.92 -0.53 -5.40
N ASP A 150 16.13 -0.49 -5.97
CA ASP A 150 17.33 -0.09 -5.24
C ASP A 150 17.25 1.35 -4.72
N THR A 151 16.68 2.24 -5.53
CA THR A 151 16.47 3.65 -5.14
C THR A 151 15.45 3.77 -4.00
N ALA A 152 14.38 2.96 -4.03
CA ALA A 152 13.32 2.97 -3.02
C ALA A 152 13.63 2.15 -1.76
N ARG A 153 14.68 1.31 -1.78
CA ARG A 153 15.04 0.39 -0.69
C ARG A 153 15.10 1.05 0.70
N PRO A 154 15.72 2.23 0.89
CA PRO A 154 15.77 2.86 2.22
C PRO A 154 14.38 3.22 2.76
N VAL A 155 13.44 3.55 1.86
CA VAL A 155 12.05 3.86 2.23
C VAL A 155 11.31 2.57 2.57
N LEU A 156 11.46 1.52 1.77
CA LEU A 156 10.84 0.21 2.02
C LEU A 156 11.31 -0.41 3.35
N GLU A 157 12.60 -0.30 3.66
CA GLU A 157 13.17 -0.74 4.94
C GLU A 157 12.58 0.04 6.11
N ALA A 158 12.50 1.37 6.00
CA ALA A 158 11.90 2.21 7.02
C ALA A 158 10.40 1.92 7.20
N LEU A 159 9.71 1.55 6.11
CA LEU A 159 8.27 1.30 6.08
C LEU A 159 7.89 -0.04 6.71
N THR A 160 8.64 -1.10 6.42
CA THR A 160 8.24 -2.48 6.77
C THR A 160 9.19 -3.18 7.72
N GLY A 161 10.25 -2.51 8.19
CA GLY A 161 11.28 -3.15 9.00
C GLY A 161 11.99 -4.29 8.26
N GLY A 162 12.06 -4.21 6.92
CA GLY A 162 12.66 -5.24 6.07
C GLY A 162 11.72 -6.37 5.63
N GLN A 163 10.42 -6.31 6.00
CA GLN A 163 9.41 -7.26 5.52
C GLN A 163 8.86 -6.83 4.16
N TYR A 164 9.65 -6.99 3.10
CA TYR A 164 9.23 -6.72 1.73
C TYR A 164 9.81 -7.75 0.76
N GLN A 165 9.10 -7.98 -0.36
CA GLN A 165 9.56 -8.87 -1.43
C GLN A 165 9.46 -8.13 -2.78
N HIS A 166 10.56 -8.10 -3.54
CA HIS A 166 10.54 -7.65 -4.93
C HIS A 166 10.07 -8.78 -5.83
N LEU A 167 8.92 -8.59 -6.46
CA LEU A 167 8.15 -9.65 -7.13
C LEU A 167 8.25 -9.60 -8.65
N GLY A 168 8.81 -8.53 -9.19
CA GLY A 168 8.91 -8.31 -10.63
C GLY A 168 8.88 -6.83 -10.97
N GLY A 169 8.59 -6.56 -12.25
CA GLY A 169 8.51 -5.21 -12.79
C GLY A 169 7.36 -4.37 -12.22
N PRO A 170 7.21 -3.14 -12.72
CA PRO A 170 6.11 -2.27 -12.34
C PRO A 170 4.73 -2.94 -12.48
N GLY A 171 3.89 -2.80 -11.46
CA GLY A 171 2.56 -3.39 -11.34
C GLY A 171 2.51 -4.78 -10.70
N SER A 172 3.65 -5.49 -10.58
CA SER A 172 3.67 -6.85 -10.03
C SER A 172 3.24 -6.93 -8.56
N GLY A 173 3.52 -5.90 -7.76
CA GLY A 173 3.08 -5.83 -6.36
C GLY A 173 1.57 -5.80 -6.26
N ASN A 174 0.93 -4.94 -7.06
CA ASN A 174 -0.53 -4.86 -7.17
C ASN A 174 -1.16 -6.15 -7.70
N VAL A 175 -0.57 -6.81 -8.70
CA VAL A 175 -1.05 -8.14 -9.16
C VAL A 175 -1.11 -9.14 -8.01
N VAL A 176 -0.01 -9.27 -7.25
CA VAL A 176 0.06 -10.22 -6.13
C VAL A 176 -0.91 -9.85 -5.01
N LYS A 177 -1.04 -8.55 -4.69
CA LYS A 177 -1.99 -8.09 -3.68
C LYS A 177 -3.45 -8.39 -4.07
N LEU A 178 -3.81 -8.14 -5.32
CA LEU A 178 -5.16 -8.41 -5.83
C LEU A 178 -5.47 -9.91 -5.82
N LEU A 179 -4.52 -10.75 -6.23
CA LEU A 179 -4.66 -12.21 -6.11
C LEU A 179 -4.86 -12.64 -4.66
N ASN A 180 -4.07 -12.10 -3.73
CA ASN A 180 -4.22 -12.37 -2.30
C ASN A 180 -5.61 -11.97 -1.79
N ASN A 181 -6.15 -10.83 -2.22
CA ASN A 181 -7.49 -10.38 -1.83
C ASN A 181 -8.59 -11.30 -2.40
N VAL A 182 -8.47 -11.76 -3.65
CA VAL A 182 -9.40 -12.72 -4.26
C VAL A 182 -9.40 -14.05 -3.51
N LEU A 183 -8.23 -14.58 -3.17
CA LEU A 183 -8.11 -15.82 -2.39
C LEU A 183 -8.72 -15.68 -0.99
N ALA A 184 -8.49 -14.55 -0.32
CA ALA A 184 -9.09 -14.27 0.97
C ALA A 184 -10.64 -14.24 0.90
N ALA A 185 -11.20 -13.60 -0.13
CA ALA A 185 -12.64 -13.56 -0.36
C ALA A 185 -13.22 -14.96 -0.65
N ALA A 186 -12.56 -15.76 -1.50
CA ALA A 186 -12.99 -17.12 -1.82
C ALA A 186 -12.98 -18.05 -0.59
N ASN A 187 -11.96 -17.91 0.26
CA ASN A 187 -11.89 -18.65 1.53
C ASN A 187 -13.02 -18.26 2.48
N LEU A 188 -13.36 -16.97 2.56
CA LEU A 188 -14.44 -16.50 3.41
C LEU A 188 -15.80 -17.03 2.94
N VAL A 189 -16.07 -17.03 1.64
CA VAL A 189 -17.29 -17.64 1.07
C VAL A 189 -17.36 -19.14 1.41
N SER A 190 -16.25 -19.86 1.24
CA SER A 190 -16.18 -21.29 1.56
C SER A 190 -16.50 -21.58 3.04
N VAL A 191 -16.04 -20.73 3.96
CA VAL A 191 -16.35 -20.88 5.40
C VAL A 191 -17.82 -20.57 5.68
N VAL A 192 -18.39 -19.53 5.08
CA VAL A 192 -19.81 -19.18 5.26
C VAL A 192 -20.73 -20.31 4.77
N ASP A 193 -20.38 -20.97 3.67
CA ASP A 193 -21.12 -22.13 3.15
C ASP A 193 -21.07 -23.34 4.10
N LEU A 194 -19.95 -23.54 4.81
CA LEU A 194 -19.84 -24.56 5.84
C LEU A 194 -20.69 -24.26 7.08
N GLU A 195 -20.85 -22.98 7.44
CA GLU A 195 -21.68 -22.56 8.59
C GLU A 195 -23.18 -22.53 8.27
N HIS A 196 -23.57 -22.44 6.99
CA HIS A 196 -24.97 -22.46 6.52
C HIS A 196 -25.24 -23.59 5.52
N PRO A 197 -25.17 -24.86 5.92
CA PRO A 197 -25.42 -25.98 5.02
C PRO A 197 -26.90 -25.99 4.59
N GLY A 198 -27.24 -25.40 3.43
CA GLY A 198 -28.59 -25.55 2.86
C GLY A 198 -29.19 -24.43 2.00
N ARG A 199 -28.44 -23.42 1.53
CA ARG A 199 -29.00 -22.38 0.62
C ARG A 199 -28.18 -22.17 -0.67
N GLY A 200 -27.85 -23.26 -1.35
CA GLY A 200 -27.28 -23.23 -2.69
C GLY A 200 -26.94 -24.63 -3.17
N GLY A 201 -27.70 -25.15 -4.13
CA GLY A 201 -27.47 -26.47 -4.71
C GLY A 201 -26.11 -26.52 -5.41
N GLY A 202 -25.18 -27.25 -4.82
CA GLY A 202 -23.82 -27.43 -5.33
C GLY A 202 -22.93 -28.04 -4.27
N GLY A 203 -23.40 -29.13 -3.64
CA GLY A 203 -22.67 -29.80 -2.59
C GLY A 203 -21.27 -30.20 -3.05
N ILE A 204 -20.25 -29.77 -2.31
CA ILE A 204 -18.97 -30.46 -2.32
C ILE A 204 -19.26 -31.82 -1.69
N VAL A 205 -19.42 -32.83 -2.53
CA VAL A 205 -19.47 -34.23 -2.11
C VAL A 205 -18.08 -34.56 -1.58
N GLY A 206 -17.91 -34.47 -0.26
CA GLY A 206 -16.80 -35.12 0.43
C GLY A 206 -16.79 -36.62 0.08
N PRO A 207 -15.62 -37.27 0.05
CA PRO A 207 -15.51 -38.64 -0.44
C PRO A 207 -16.47 -39.53 0.34
N SER A 208 -17.50 -40.02 -0.34
CA SER A 208 -18.45 -40.95 0.25
C SER A 208 -17.65 -42.17 0.69
N ALA A 209 -17.70 -42.48 1.98
CA ALA A 209 -17.22 -43.74 2.51
C ALA A 209 -17.93 -44.89 1.78
N ARG A 210 -17.26 -45.41 0.75
CA ARG A 210 -17.54 -46.71 0.13
C ARG A 210 -16.20 -47.35 -0.15
N THR A 211 -15.58 -47.85 0.91
CA THR A 211 -14.52 -48.84 0.79
C THR A 211 -15.17 -50.14 0.30
N SER A 212 -15.18 -50.33 -1.02
CA SER A 212 -15.27 -51.66 -1.60
C SER A 212 -13.95 -51.95 -2.27
N ASP A 213 -13.25 -52.92 -1.68
CA ASP A 213 -11.99 -53.51 -2.12
C ASP A 213 -11.97 -53.85 -3.61
N THR A 214 -11.16 -53.16 -4.42
CA THR A 214 -10.72 -53.65 -5.75
C THR A 214 -9.62 -52.77 -6.37
N TRP A 215 -8.45 -52.62 -5.75
CA TRP A 215 -7.27 -52.04 -6.44
C TRP A 215 -5.91 -52.63 -6.04
N LEU A 216 -5.85 -53.91 -5.62
CA LEU A 216 -4.59 -54.66 -5.51
C LEU A 216 -4.71 -56.07 -6.12
N ARG A 217 -4.77 -56.13 -7.45
CA ARG A 217 -4.33 -57.27 -8.26
C ARG A 217 -3.72 -56.77 -9.56
#